data_AF-A0A6L6DY62-F1
#
_entry.id   AF-A0A6L6DY62-F1
#
_cell.length_a   1.000
_cell.length_b   1.000
_cell.length_c   1.000
_cell.angle_alpha   90.00
_cell.angle_beta   90.00
_cell.angle_gamma   90.00
#
_symmetry.space_group_name_H-M   'P 1'
#
loop_
_entity.id
_entity.type
_entity.pdbx_description
1 polymer ?
#
loop_
_entity_poly.entity_id
_entity_poly.type
_entity_poly.pdbx_seq_one_letter_code
_entity_poly.pdbx_strand_id
1 'polypeptide(L)'
;MPIDPLMVEKLSTQSFEIEGRMPNSSNGTYLVTVGDPADNVRAIYKPLQGERPLWDFEPGLYKREIAAYRLSEALGYHLVPPTVLCEGPLGVGSLQLFVNYNPEEHYFYLYEQHLEVHERLKAMAVF
;
A
#
# COMPACT_ATOMS: atom_id res chain seq x y z
N MET A 1 -7.07 -11.56 -1.58
CA MET A 1 -7.16 -11.66 -3.04
C MET A 1 -5.79 -12.16 -3.45
N PRO A 2 -5.65 -13.26 -4.20
CA PRO A 2 -4.34 -13.76 -4.58
C PRO A 2 -3.51 -12.66 -5.23
N ILE A 3 -2.18 -12.74 -5.17
CA ILE A 3 -1.29 -11.86 -5.95
C ILE A 3 -1.86 -11.78 -7.36
N ASP A 4 -2.27 -10.59 -7.78
CA ASP A 4 -2.45 -10.33 -9.20
C ASP A 4 -1.05 -10.10 -9.76
N PRO A 5 -0.43 -11.10 -10.42
CA PRO A 5 0.97 -10.98 -10.84
C PRO A 5 1.12 -9.89 -11.88
N LEU A 6 0.08 -9.63 -12.67
CA LEU A 6 0.03 -8.55 -13.65
C LEU A 6 0.10 -7.19 -12.95
N MET A 7 -0.55 -7.04 -11.79
CA MET A 7 -0.53 -5.78 -11.06
C MET A 7 0.82 -5.54 -10.37
N VAL A 8 1.44 -6.59 -9.81
CA VAL A 8 2.80 -6.50 -9.26
C VAL A 8 3.81 -6.15 -10.36
N GLU A 9 3.71 -6.79 -11.52
CA GLU A 9 4.55 -6.51 -12.68
C GLU A 9 4.37 -5.06 -13.13
N LYS A 10 3.12 -4.60 -13.27
CA LYS A 10 2.81 -3.22 -13.65
C LYS A 10 3.42 -2.20 -12.70
N LEU A 11 3.23 -2.36 -11.38
CA LEU A 11 3.82 -1.49 -10.36
C LEU A 11 5.36 -1.51 -10.37
N SER A 12 5.97 -2.63 -10.75
CA SER A 12 7.43 -2.80 -10.74
C SER A 12 8.11 -2.26 -11.99
N THR A 13 7.39 -2.17 -13.12
CA THR A 13 7.99 -1.94 -14.45
C THR A 13 7.58 -0.63 -15.08
N GLN A 14 6.42 -0.08 -14.72
CA GLN A 14 5.92 1.15 -15.34
C GLN A 14 6.35 2.37 -14.53
N SER A 15 6.57 3.48 -15.25
CA SER A 15 6.76 4.79 -14.64
C SER A 15 5.47 5.27 -13.98
N PHE A 16 5.58 6.24 -13.08
CA PHE A 16 4.44 6.86 -12.43
C PHE A 16 4.66 8.35 -12.22
N GLU A 17 3.55 9.09 -12.13
CA GLU A 17 3.54 10.52 -11.90
C GLU A 17 2.80 10.85 -10.60
N ILE A 18 3.29 11.84 -9.85
CA ILE A 18 2.68 12.27 -8.60
C ILE A 18 1.45 13.14 -8.92
N GLU A 19 0.27 12.70 -8.49
CA GLU A 19 -0.95 13.49 -8.56
C GLU A 19 -1.02 14.51 -7.42
N GLY A 20 -0.57 14.11 -6.23
CA GLY A 20 -0.59 14.97 -5.07
C GLY A 20 -0.13 14.29 -3.79
N ARG A 21 0.00 15.10 -2.74
CA ARG A 21 0.32 14.61 -1.39
C ARG A 21 -0.97 14.26 -0.66
N MET A 22 -0.98 13.10 -0.01
CA MET A 22 -2.11 12.68 0.82
C MET A 22 -2.22 13.57 2.07
N PRO A 23 -3.43 14.08 2.40
CA PRO A 23 -3.63 14.85 3.62
C PRO A 23 -3.45 13.97 4.86
N ASN A 24 -3.12 14.59 6.00
CA ASN A 24 -3.04 13.95 7.32
C ASN A 24 -2.03 12.77 7.44
N SER A 25 -1.04 12.65 6.54
CA SER A 25 0.05 11.68 6.69
C SER A 25 1.20 12.24 7.54
N SER A 26 1.72 11.42 8.46
CA SER A 26 2.90 11.73 9.28
C SER A 26 4.21 11.70 8.49
N ASN A 27 4.21 11.07 7.31
CA ASN A 27 5.33 10.96 6.38
C ASN A 27 4.97 11.61 5.03
N GLY A 28 5.95 11.72 4.14
CA GLY A 28 5.72 11.99 2.72
C GLY A 28 4.98 10.81 2.09
N THR A 29 3.68 11.00 1.83
CA THR A 29 2.82 9.99 1.21
C THR A 29 2.11 10.63 0.04
N TYR A 30 2.25 10.03 -1.13
CA TYR A 30 1.83 10.62 -2.39
C TYR A 30 0.89 9.67 -3.12
N LEU A 31 -0.21 10.20 -3.63
CA LEU A 31 -1.03 9.51 -4.60
C LEU A 31 -0.37 9.67 -5.97
N VAL A 32 -0.22 8.56 -6.68
CA VAL A 32 0.40 8.53 -8.00
C VAL A 32 -0.46 7.76 -8.99
N THR A 33 -0.35 8.12 -10.26
CA THR A 33 -0.87 7.34 -11.38
C THR A 33 0.27 6.57 -12.03
N VAL A 34 0.07 5.27 -12.24
CA VAL A 34 1.06 4.31 -12.74
C VAL A 34 0.76 3.96 -14.19
N GLY A 35 1.74 4.15 -15.07
CA GLY A 35 1.59 3.87 -16.49
C GLY A 35 0.84 4.96 -17.25
N ASP A 36 0.09 4.52 -18.25
CA ASP A 36 -0.83 5.40 -18.99
C ASP A 36 -2.02 5.80 -18.09
N PRO A 37 -2.33 7.10 -17.94
CA PRO A 37 -3.51 7.56 -17.20
C PRO A 37 -4.83 6.91 -17.64
N ALA A 38 -4.94 6.48 -18.90
CA ALA A 38 -6.11 5.76 -19.41
C ALA A 38 -6.36 4.42 -18.71
N ASP A 39 -5.32 3.80 -18.15
CA ASP A 39 -5.45 2.54 -17.41
C ASP A 39 -6.01 2.73 -16.00
N ASN A 40 -6.09 3.98 -15.50
CA ASN A 40 -6.63 4.35 -14.19
C ASN A 40 -6.05 3.52 -13.01
N VAL A 41 -4.75 3.17 -13.09
CA VAL A 41 -4.06 2.46 -12.01
C VAL A 41 -3.41 3.49 -11.08
N ARG A 42 -3.94 3.57 -9.86
CA ARG A 42 -3.41 4.45 -8.82
C ARG A 42 -2.65 3.67 -7.76
N ALA A 43 -1.65 4.32 -7.18
CA ALA A 43 -0.82 3.77 -6.12
C ALA A 43 -0.43 4.82 -5.08
N ILE A 44 -0.01 4.35 -3.91
CA ILE A 44 0.58 5.15 -2.85
C ILE A 44 2.09 4.99 -2.90
N TYR A 45 2.77 6.10 -3.17
CA TYR A 45 4.22 6.21 -3.14
C TYR A 45 4.69 6.82 -1.82
N LYS A 46 5.60 6.13 -1.13
CA LYS A 46 6.27 6.60 0.09
C LYS A 46 7.78 6.59 -0.12
N PRO A 47 8.39 7.73 -0.52
CA PRO A 47 9.82 7.85 -0.70
C PRO A 47 10.58 7.85 0.63
N LEU A 48 11.81 7.33 0.63
CA LEU A 48 12.77 7.47 1.72
C LEU A 48 12.96 8.95 2.11
N GLN A 49 13.03 9.85 1.13
CA GLN A 49 13.21 11.28 1.37
C GLN A 49 12.04 11.91 2.15
N GLY A 50 10.85 11.30 2.07
CA GLY A 50 9.66 11.75 2.79
C GLY A 50 9.54 11.17 4.20
N GLU A 51 10.46 10.30 4.61
CA GLU A 51 10.36 9.64 5.90
C GLU A 51 10.64 10.62 7.04
N ARG A 52 9.80 10.54 8.07
CA ARG A 52 10.08 11.10 9.38
C ARG A 52 10.87 10.05 10.16
N PRO A 53 12.13 10.34 10.55
CA PRO A 53 12.96 9.39 11.29
C PRO A 53 12.31 8.95 12.60
N LEU A 54 12.50 7.68 12.95
CA LEU A 54 12.20 7.14 14.27
C LEU A 54 13.50 7.10 15.08
N TRP A 55 13.40 7.36 16.39
CA TRP A 55 14.59 7.49 17.26
C TRP A 55 15.27 6.14 17.53
N ASP A 56 14.53 5.05 17.43
CA ASP A 56 14.91 3.68 17.76
C ASP A 56 15.16 2.80 16.53
N PHE A 57 15.08 3.35 15.32
CA PHE A 57 15.24 2.58 14.09
C PHE A 57 16.04 3.29 13.01
N GLU A 58 16.74 2.48 12.21
CA GLU A 58 17.39 2.93 10.98
C GLU A 58 16.38 3.49 9.96
N PRO A 59 16.79 4.47 9.13
CA PRO A 59 15.99 4.97 8.01
C PRO A 59 15.61 3.87 7.00
N GLY A 60 14.58 4.13 6.20
CA GLY A 60 14.03 3.18 5.23
C GLY A 60 12.80 2.45 5.72
N LEU A 61 11.88 3.18 6.36
CA LEU A 61 10.54 2.71 6.72
C LEU A 61 9.78 2.11 5.53
N TYR A 62 10.00 2.57 4.29
CA TYR A 62 9.41 1.99 3.08
C TYR A 62 9.69 0.48 2.94
N LYS A 63 10.82 -0.02 3.48
CA LYS A 63 11.16 -1.45 3.47
C LYS A 63 10.18 -2.26 4.30
N ARG A 64 9.59 -1.66 5.34
CA ARG A 64 8.58 -2.32 6.20
C ARG A 64 7.29 -2.56 5.46
N GLU A 65 6.88 -1.61 4.61
CA GLU A 65 5.69 -1.74 3.76
C GLU A 65 5.84 -2.93 2.79
N ILE A 66 7.01 -3.04 2.15
CA ILE A 66 7.33 -4.15 1.25
C ILE A 66 7.40 -5.47 2.03
N ALA A 67 8.01 -5.46 3.22
CA ALA A 67 8.10 -6.64 4.07
C ALA A 67 6.71 -7.12 4.53
N ALA A 68 5.81 -6.21 4.90
CA ALA A 68 4.44 -6.53 5.27
C ALA A 68 3.70 -7.21 4.11
N TYR A 69 3.81 -6.67 2.89
CA TYR A 69 3.24 -7.32 1.71
C TYR A 69 3.79 -8.74 1.50
N ARG A 70 5.11 -8.89 1.47
CA ARG A 70 5.74 -10.20 1.27
C ARG A 70 5.39 -11.20 2.37
N LEU A 71 5.28 -10.75 3.62
CA LEU A 71 4.88 -11.59 4.75
C LEU A 71 3.42 -12.02 4.63
N SER A 72 2.51 -11.09 4.31
CA SER A 72 1.09 -11.39 4.07
C SER A 72 0.91 -12.46 2.98
N GLU A 73 1.70 -12.38 1.90
CA GLU A 73 1.69 -13.37 0.84
C GLU A 73 2.29 -14.71 1.26
N ALA A 74 3.42 -14.70 1.97
CA ALA A 74 4.05 -15.92 2.46
C ALA A 74 3.17 -16.69 3.47
N LEU A 75 2.34 -15.99 4.24
CA LEU A 75 1.36 -16.57 5.15
C LEU A 75 0.05 -16.99 4.46
N GLY A 76 -0.15 -16.63 3.19
CA GLY A 76 -1.40 -16.86 2.45
C GLY A 76 -2.58 -16.02 2.97
N TYR A 77 -2.32 -14.96 3.71
CA TYR A 77 -3.36 -14.10 4.30
C TYR A 77 -3.93 -13.10 3.30
N HIS A 78 -3.11 -12.65 2.35
CA HIS A 78 -3.53 -11.76 1.26
C HIS A 78 -4.27 -10.49 1.74
N LEU A 79 -3.73 -9.87 2.80
CA LEU A 79 -4.28 -8.70 3.49
C LEU A 79 -3.70 -7.39 2.97
N VAL A 80 -2.40 -7.37 2.71
CA VAL A 80 -1.69 -6.16 2.28
C VAL A 80 -1.78 -6.05 0.74
N PRO A 81 -2.17 -4.89 0.18
CA PRO A 81 -2.19 -4.70 -1.27
C PRO A 81 -0.79 -4.89 -1.89
N PRO A 82 -0.71 -5.25 -3.19
CA PRO A 82 0.55 -5.34 -3.92
C PRO A 82 1.47 -4.15 -3.60
N THR A 83 2.66 -4.43 -3.05
CA THR A 83 3.61 -3.40 -2.64
C THR A 83 5.01 -3.76 -3.10
N VAL A 84 5.63 -2.87 -3.88
CA VAL A 84 6.92 -3.11 -4.53
C VAL A 84 7.94 -2.03 -4.16
N LEU A 85 9.22 -2.37 -4.32
CA LEU A 85 10.29 -1.38 -4.32
C LEU A 85 10.20 -0.57 -5.62
N CYS A 86 10.36 0.74 -5.54
CA CYS A 86 10.41 1.59 -6.71
C CYS A 86 11.50 2.67 -6.59
N GLU A 87 11.91 3.19 -7.74
CA GLU A 87 12.65 4.45 -7.87
C GLU A 87 11.71 5.47 -8.51
N GLY A 88 11.40 6.56 -7.79
CA GLY A 88 10.42 7.56 -8.19
C GLY A 88 10.98 8.99 -8.26
N PRO A 89 10.12 9.99 -8.53
CA PRO A 89 10.51 11.40 -8.61
C PRO A 89 11.19 11.97 -7.35
N LEU A 90 10.98 11.32 -6.18
CA LEU A 90 11.56 11.69 -4.89
C LEU A 90 12.54 10.62 -4.36
N GLY A 91 13.10 9.81 -5.28
CA GLY A 91 14.06 8.74 -5.01
C GLY A 91 13.44 7.39 -4.67
N VAL A 92 14.23 6.52 -4.04
CA VAL A 92 13.81 5.17 -3.66
C VAL A 92 12.66 5.19 -2.66
N GLY A 93 11.72 4.25 -2.79
CA GLY A 93 10.61 4.10 -1.86
C GLY A 93 9.79 2.84 -2.07
N SER A 94 8.63 2.80 -1.44
CA SER A 94 7.62 1.77 -1.68
C SER A 94 6.50 2.31 -2.55
N LEU A 95 6.01 1.49 -3.48
CA LEU A 95 4.82 1.75 -4.29
C LEU A 95 3.77 0.67 -4.00
N GLN A 96 2.66 1.07 -3.39
CA GLN A 96 1.57 0.16 -2.99
C GLN A 96 0.32 0.46 -3.80
N LEU A 97 -0.35 -0.56 -4.33
CA LEU A 97 -1.62 -0.40 -5.04
C LEU A 97 -2.64 0.37 -4.19
N PHE A 98 -3.25 1.41 -4.76
CA PHE A 98 -4.32 2.13 -4.08
C PHE A 98 -5.62 1.33 -4.16
N VAL A 99 -6.20 1.03 -3.00
CA VAL A 99 -7.48 0.33 -2.90
C VAL A 99 -8.57 1.36 -2.61
N ASN A 100 -9.54 1.47 -3.52
CA ASN A 100 -10.72 2.28 -3.29
C ASN A 100 -11.49 1.73 -2.09
N TYR A 101 -11.97 2.61 -1.22
CA TYR A 101 -12.75 2.24 -0.05
C TYR A 101 -13.98 3.15 0.08
N ASN A 102 -15.00 2.63 0.74
CA ASN A 102 -16.16 3.38 1.15
C ASN A 102 -15.97 3.86 2.60
N PRO A 103 -15.92 5.18 2.87
CA PRO A 103 -15.72 5.69 4.24
C PRO A 103 -16.79 5.26 5.25
N GLU A 104 -18.00 4.93 4.78
CA GLU A 104 -19.09 4.45 5.62
C GLU A 104 -18.89 2.99 6.08
N GLU A 105 -18.04 2.22 5.40
CA GLU A 105 -17.69 0.84 5.74
C GLU A 105 -16.53 0.77 6.75
N HIS A 106 -16.66 1.48 7.86
CA HIS A 106 -15.70 1.42 8.95
C HIS A 106 -15.82 0.11 9.77
N TYR A 107 -14.86 -0.15 10.66
CA TYR A 107 -14.80 -1.39 11.46
C TYR A 107 -16.14 -1.80 12.10
N PHE A 108 -16.81 -0.89 12.82
CA PHE A 108 -18.09 -1.22 13.48
C PHE A 108 -19.18 -1.61 12.48
N TYR A 109 -19.28 -0.91 11.34
CA TYR A 109 -20.22 -1.27 10.28
C TYR A 109 -19.92 -2.65 9.72
N LEU A 110 -18.66 -2.93 9.38
CA LEU A 110 -18.24 -4.25 8.89
C LEU A 110 -18.49 -5.35 9.92
N TYR A 111 -18.21 -5.10 11.20
CA TYR A 111 -18.41 -6.08 12.26
C TYR A 111 -19.90 -6.40 12.47
N GLU A 112 -20.77 -5.40 12.44
CA GLU A 112 -22.20 -5.57 12.68
C GLU A 112 -22.97 -6.07 11.45
N GLN A 113 -22.60 -5.60 10.25
CA GLN A 113 -23.37 -5.82 9.02
C GLN A 113 -22.79 -6.93 8.13
N HIS A 114 -21.50 -7.28 8.27
CA HIS A 114 -20.79 -8.21 7.38
C HIS A 114 -20.13 -9.35 8.16
N LEU A 115 -20.93 -10.30 8.64
CA LEU A 115 -20.44 -11.46 9.39
C LEU A 115 -19.44 -12.30 8.59
N GLU A 116 -19.57 -12.32 7.26
CA GLU A 116 -18.69 -13.03 6.34
C GLU A 116 -17.24 -12.55 6.37
N VAL A 117 -16.97 -11.32 6.84
CA VAL A 117 -15.59 -10.78 6.92
C VAL A 117 -14.91 -11.06 8.26
N HIS A 118 -15.59 -11.64 9.25
CA HIS A 118 -15.07 -11.80 10.61
C HIS A 118 -13.77 -12.62 10.67
N GLU A 119 -13.68 -13.71 9.90
CA GLU A 119 -12.45 -14.50 9.84
C GLU A 119 -11.29 -13.71 9.21
N ARG A 120 -11.56 -12.83 8.24
CA ARG A 120 -10.54 -11.91 7.71
C ARG A 120 -10.12 -10.88 8.74
N LEU A 121 -11.06 -10.33 9.51
CA LEU A 121 -10.75 -9.38 10.58
C LEU A 121 -9.87 -10.02 11.66
N LYS A 122 -10.11 -11.30 12.01
CA LYS A 122 -9.24 -12.06 12.92
C LYS A 122 -7.85 -12.26 12.34
N ALA A 123 -7.74 -12.62 11.05
CA ALA A 123 -6.44 -12.73 10.38
C ALA A 123 -5.68 -11.39 10.39
N MET A 124 -6.36 -10.27 10.17
CA MET A 124 -5.79 -8.93 10.25
C MET A 124 -5.30 -8.57 11.66
N ALA A 125 -5.95 -9.05 12.71
CA ALA A 125 -5.55 -8.76 14.09
C ALA A 125 -4.27 -9.51 14.53
N VAL A 126 -3.97 -10.66 13.89
CA VAL A 126 -2.79 -11.48 14.20
C VAL A 126 -1.60 -11.13 13.31
N PHE A 127 -1.86 -10.58 12.13
CA PHE A 127 -0.84 -10.08 11.19
C PHE A 127 -0.12 -8.85 11.74
#